data_AF-A0A1S4D9Z2-F1
#
_entry.id   AF-A0A1S4D9Z2-F1
#
_cell.length_a   1.000
_cell.length_b   1.000
_cell.length_c   1.000
_cell.angle_alpha   90.00
_cell.angle_beta   90.00
_cell.angle_gamma   90.00
#
_symmetry.space_group_name_H-M   'P 1'
#
loop_
_entity.id
_entity.type
_entity.pdbx_description
1 polymer ?
#
loop_
_entity_poly.entity_id
_entity_poly.type
_entity_poly.pdbx_seq_one_letter_code
_entity_poly.pdbx_strand_id
1 'polypeptide(L)'
;MNQQLFSYKFAFVFSLSFAASYTATSTVTFTPPYSFRKLKLRSSASPPESAVPKASVADLLALLGPPQQASAVNSQEARQLRSCLKFLVPFSPSSQTPNRRSLSAKLSNHRSVSEENELIWWPPAPVMELARLAVDSGGDPSSIHWTLDPTVIPVPDIEGSKEDRCELTRTPYGRVFINEEINSYLEFLFGMIVARGPSVGLNTSLSRFDFFHGHVFLARESGRLGILFHAKEYPAYDKEIFPYNMGYCQIGSNVSYDDSMNLRNILWLAPLASNSTKEWLAPGVLVVLDAHPTGVVYKDLIPEYVHIARTLYEDDFGQVAFDVNYLNIGGETPKYQIFIC
;
A
#
# COMPACT_ATOMS: atom_id res chain seq x y z
N MET A 1 -27.47 4.22 51.42
CA MET A 1 -27.67 3.43 50.19
C MET A 1 -26.91 4.11 49.07
N ASN A 2 -25.75 3.55 48.73
CA ASN A 2 -24.91 3.97 47.61
C ASN A 2 -25.53 3.49 46.30
N GLN A 3 -25.65 4.35 45.31
CA GLN A 3 -25.73 3.94 43.91
C GLN A 3 -24.65 4.68 43.13
N GLN A 4 -23.52 3.99 42.93
CA GLN A 4 -22.53 4.35 41.92
C GLN A 4 -23.13 4.04 40.55
N LEU A 5 -23.32 5.08 39.74
CA LEU A 5 -23.56 4.96 38.31
C LEU A 5 -22.26 4.49 37.65
N PHE A 6 -22.25 3.24 37.20
CA PHE A 6 -21.18 2.68 36.39
C PHE A 6 -21.17 3.37 35.02
N SER A 7 -20.18 4.23 34.79
CA SER A 7 -19.87 4.78 33.47
C SER A 7 -19.09 3.74 32.68
N TYR A 8 -19.76 3.03 31.78
CA TYR A 8 -19.09 2.13 30.82
C TYR A 8 -18.31 2.98 29.81
N LYS A 9 -17.00 3.12 30.01
CA LYS A 9 -16.09 3.61 28.98
C LYS A 9 -15.78 2.43 28.05
N PHE A 10 -16.40 2.40 26.87
CA PHE A 10 -16.01 1.51 25.79
C PHE A 10 -14.68 2.02 25.23
N ALA A 11 -13.61 1.24 25.41
CA ALA A 11 -12.37 1.42 24.67
C ALA A 11 -12.55 0.74 23.31
N PHE A 12 -12.72 1.53 22.24
CA PHE A 12 -12.53 1.03 20.89
C PHE A 12 -11.02 0.91 20.66
N VAL A 13 -10.51 -0.32 20.67
CA VAL A 13 -9.15 -0.61 20.24
C VAL A 13 -9.17 -0.59 18.71
N PHE A 14 -8.85 0.55 18.10
CA PHE A 14 -8.46 0.58 16.69
C PHE A 14 -7.00 0.14 16.64
N SER A 15 -6.78 -1.18 16.66
CA SER A 15 -5.51 -1.73 16.17
C SER A 15 -5.68 -1.86 14.66
N LEU A 16 -5.00 -1.03 13.88
CA LEU A 16 -4.93 -1.17 12.42
C LEU A 16 -3.99 -2.30 11.98
N SER A 17 -3.58 -3.18 12.90
CA SER A 17 -2.91 -4.44 12.59
C SER A 17 -3.90 -5.58 12.81
N PHE A 18 -4.75 -5.88 11.82
CA PHE A 18 -5.64 -7.03 11.90
C PHE A 18 -4.84 -8.32 11.67
N ALA A 19 -4.13 -8.78 12.69
CA ALA A 19 -3.49 -10.09 12.73
C ALA A 19 -4.54 -11.18 12.96
N ALA A 20 -5.22 -11.62 11.91
CA ALA A 20 -5.95 -12.87 11.94
C ALA A 20 -4.98 -14.04 11.63
N SER A 21 -4.35 -14.58 12.68
CA SER A 21 -3.60 -15.83 12.57
C SER A 21 -4.57 -17.01 12.38
N TYR A 22 -4.71 -17.52 11.16
CA TYR A 22 -5.24 -18.86 10.92
C TYR A 22 -4.09 -19.82 10.61
N THR A 23 -3.53 -20.43 11.65
CA THR A 23 -2.74 -21.66 11.51
C THR A 23 -3.70 -22.82 11.26
N ALA A 24 -3.99 -23.10 9.99
CA ALA A 24 -4.57 -24.36 9.57
C ALA A 24 -3.46 -25.28 9.03
N THR A 25 -2.82 -26.01 9.93
CA THR A 25 -2.09 -27.24 9.56
C THR A 25 -3.12 -28.21 8.99
N SER A 26 -2.99 -28.59 7.73
CA SER A 26 -3.70 -29.76 7.21
C SER A 26 -2.85 -30.46 6.15
N THR A 27 -2.54 -31.68 6.54
CA THR A 27 -1.81 -32.73 5.84
C THR A 27 -2.33 -33.01 4.43
N VAL A 28 -1.37 -33.28 3.54
CA VAL A 28 -1.56 -33.81 2.19
C VAL A 28 -2.31 -35.15 2.23
N THR A 29 -3.48 -35.23 1.59
CA THR A 29 -3.99 -36.48 1.03
C THR A 29 -4.61 -36.24 -0.35
N PHE A 30 -4.05 -36.94 -1.32
CA PHE A 30 -4.46 -37.00 -2.72
C PHE A 30 -5.68 -37.94 -2.87
N THR A 31 -6.76 -37.51 -3.53
CA THR A 31 -7.63 -38.35 -4.40
C THR A 31 -8.58 -37.48 -5.26
N PRO A 32 -9.01 -37.92 -6.47
CA PRO A 32 -9.54 -37.06 -7.53
C PRO A 32 -11.08 -37.23 -7.73
N PRO A 33 -11.72 -36.69 -8.81
CA PRO A 33 -12.76 -35.67 -8.71
C PRO A 33 -14.19 -36.23 -8.89
N TYR A 34 -15.14 -35.80 -8.05
CA TYR A 34 -16.57 -36.00 -8.32
C TYR A 34 -17.26 -34.68 -8.64
N SER A 35 -17.77 -34.64 -9.87
CA SER A 35 -18.58 -33.60 -10.47
C SER A 35 -19.92 -33.47 -9.75
N PHE A 36 -20.19 -32.30 -9.18
CA PHE A 36 -21.54 -31.91 -8.74
C PHE A 36 -21.95 -30.60 -9.43
N ARG A 37 -22.73 -30.74 -10.49
CA ARG A 37 -23.56 -29.66 -11.06
C ARG A 37 -24.49 -29.13 -9.97
N LYS A 38 -24.24 -27.92 -9.45
CA LYS A 38 -25.25 -27.19 -8.68
C LYS A 38 -26.26 -26.57 -9.64
N LEU A 39 -27.49 -27.11 -9.61
CA LEU A 39 -28.67 -26.51 -10.21
C LEU A 39 -28.94 -25.13 -9.55
N LYS A 40 -28.98 -24.08 -10.36
CA LYS A 40 -29.48 -22.76 -9.95
C LYS A 40 -31.00 -22.84 -9.77
N LEU A 41 -31.46 -22.84 -8.51
CA LEU A 41 -32.85 -22.59 -8.19
C LEU A 41 -33.10 -21.07 -8.33
N ARG A 42 -33.91 -20.68 -9.32
CA ARG A 42 -34.37 -19.30 -9.50
C ARG A 42 -35.32 -18.94 -8.35
N SER A 43 -34.82 -18.17 -7.39
CA SER A 43 -35.67 -17.38 -6.49
C SER A 43 -36.06 -16.10 -7.21
N SER A 44 -37.36 -15.92 -7.47
CA SER A 44 -37.96 -14.68 -7.96
C SER A 44 -38.00 -13.66 -6.82
N ALA A 45 -36.87 -12.99 -6.59
CA ALA A 45 -36.82 -11.72 -5.87
C ALA A 45 -36.80 -10.60 -6.92
N SER A 46 -37.68 -9.62 -6.75
CA SER A 46 -37.72 -8.37 -7.50
C SER A 46 -36.33 -7.69 -7.52
N PRO A 47 -35.95 -6.98 -8.61
CA PRO A 47 -34.67 -6.29 -8.65
C PRO A 47 -34.64 -5.24 -7.53
N PRO A 48 -33.53 -5.10 -6.79
CA PRO A 48 -33.39 -3.96 -5.90
C PRO A 48 -33.45 -2.68 -6.75
N GLU A 49 -34.15 -1.67 -6.24
CA GLU A 49 -34.15 -0.32 -6.81
C GLU A 49 -32.71 0.11 -7.12
N SER A 50 -32.51 0.65 -8.32
CA SER A 50 -31.25 1.11 -8.91
C SER A 50 -30.10 1.29 -7.92
N ALA A 51 -29.28 0.24 -7.75
CA ALA A 51 -28.02 0.38 -7.05
C ALA A 51 -27.18 1.40 -7.83
N VAL A 52 -26.88 2.53 -7.20
CA VAL A 52 -25.95 3.52 -7.75
C VAL A 52 -24.64 2.78 -8.04
N PRO A 53 -24.10 2.85 -9.28
CA PRO A 53 -22.81 2.25 -9.59
C PRO A 53 -21.75 2.76 -8.61
N LYS A 54 -21.04 1.84 -7.96
CA LYS A 54 -19.96 2.15 -7.02
C LYS A 54 -18.65 1.79 -7.67
N ALA A 55 -17.69 2.72 -7.62
CA ALA A 55 -16.34 2.42 -8.09
C ALA A 55 -15.73 1.30 -7.24
N SER A 56 -14.93 0.46 -7.87
CA SER A 56 -14.16 -0.59 -7.19
C SER A 56 -12.66 -0.34 -7.30
N VAL A 57 -11.88 -1.05 -6.47
CA VAL A 57 -10.41 -1.05 -6.59
C VAL A 57 -9.97 -1.65 -7.94
N ALA A 58 -10.73 -2.60 -8.50
CA ALA A 58 -10.47 -3.14 -9.83
C ALA A 58 -10.58 -2.06 -10.91
N ASP A 59 -11.56 -1.15 -10.82
CA ASP A 59 -11.70 -0.01 -11.72
C ASP A 59 -10.52 0.95 -11.58
N LEU A 60 -10.10 1.25 -10.35
CA LEU A 60 -8.91 2.06 -10.08
C LEU A 60 -7.65 1.45 -10.73
N LEU A 61 -7.40 0.16 -10.53
CA LEU A 61 -6.27 -0.54 -11.11
C LEU A 61 -6.34 -0.61 -12.64
N ALA A 62 -7.53 -0.80 -13.22
CA ALA A 62 -7.75 -0.81 -14.66
C ALA A 62 -7.44 0.57 -15.30
N LEU A 63 -7.80 1.67 -14.63
CA LEU A 63 -7.48 3.04 -15.10
C LEU A 63 -5.99 3.34 -15.10
N LEU A 64 -5.23 2.70 -14.20
CA LEU A 64 -3.77 2.78 -14.11
C LEU A 64 -3.07 1.68 -14.91
N GLY A 65 -3.83 0.89 -15.67
CA GLY A 65 -3.36 -0.18 -16.54
C GLY A 65 -3.27 0.23 -18.02
N PRO A 66 -3.29 -0.75 -18.94
CA PRO A 66 -3.27 -0.52 -20.38
C PRO A 66 -4.54 0.22 -20.85
N PRO A 67 -4.48 0.95 -21.98
CA PRO A 67 -5.63 1.70 -22.50
C PRO A 67 -6.90 0.86 -22.69
N GLN A 68 -6.76 -0.41 -23.03
CA GLN A 68 -7.87 -1.36 -23.21
C GLN A 68 -8.58 -1.68 -21.89
N GLN A 69 -7.86 -1.74 -20.77
CA GLN A 69 -8.46 -1.93 -19.44
C GLN A 69 -9.12 -0.63 -18.98
N ALA A 70 -8.43 0.50 -19.17
CA ALA A 70 -8.96 1.81 -18.78
C ALA A 70 -10.25 2.19 -19.53
N SER A 71 -10.43 1.75 -20.78
CA SER A 71 -11.64 2.00 -21.58
C SER A 71 -12.82 1.09 -21.22
N ALA A 72 -12.59 0.00 -20.50
CA ALA A 72 -13.63 -0.91 -20.03
C ALA A 72 -14.36 -0.36 -18.78
N VAL A 73 -13.75 0.55 -18.04
CA VAL A 73 -14.33 1.20 -16.86
C VAL A 73 -15.43 2.17 -17.27
N ASN A 74 -16.53 2.22 -16.51
CA ASN A 74 -17.62 3.15 -16.76
C ASN A 74 -17.11 4.60 -16.84
N SER A 75 -17.52 5.35 -17.87
CA SER A 75 -16.99 6.71 -18.10
C SER A 75 -17.22 7.70 -16.95
N GLN A 76 -18.30 7.54 -16.16
CA GLN A 76 -18.59 8.38 -15.01
C GLN A 76 -17.70 8.02 -13.83
N GLU A 77 -17.60 6.72 -13.49
CA GLU A 77 -16.71 6.21 -12.44
C GLU A 77 -15.25 6.54 -12.76
N ALA A 78 -14.84 6.36 -14.02
CA ALA A 78 -13.51 6.72 -14.50
C ALA A 78 -13.19 8.20 -14.28
N ARG A 79 -14.16 9.08 -14.56
CA ARG A 79 -13.99 10.53 -14.34
C ARG A 79 -13.85 10.86 -12.85
N GLN A 80 -14.70 10.24 -12.02
CA GLN A 80 -14.67 10.45 -10.57
C GLN A 80 -13.37 9.92 -9.96
N LEU A 81 -12.95 8.70 -10.31
CA LEU A 81 -11.69 8.13 -9.85
C LEU A 81 -10.51 9.00 -10.27
N ARG A 82 -10.43 9.41 -11.54
CA ARG A 82 -9.38 10.31 -12.04
C ARG A 82 -9.32 11.64 -11.28
N SER A 83 -10.45 12.16 -10.81
CA SER A 83 -10.48 13.41 -10.03
C SER A 83 -9.84 13.26 -8.64
N CYS A 84 -9.74 12.03 -8.13
CA CYS A 84 -9.08 11.71 -6.87
C CYS A 84 -7.60 11.31 -7.02
N LEU A 85 -7.05 11.27 -8.25
CA LEU A 85 -5.66 10.87 -8.48
C LEU A 85 -4.73 12.09 -8.51
N LYS A 86 -3.79 12.15 -7.57
CA LYS A 86 -2.73 13.17 -7.53
C LYS A 86 -1.37 12.53 -7.81
N PHE A 87 -0.92 12.64 -9.05
CA PHE A 87 0.31 12.00 -9.51
C PHE A 87 1.56 12.71 -8.97
N LEU A 88 2.42 11.95 -8.28
CA LEU A 88 3.77 12.41 -7.90
C LEU A 88 4.76 12.31 -9.08
N VAL A 89 4.45 11.41 -10.02
CA VAL A 89 5.11 11.30 -11.32
C VAL A 89 4.03 11.28 -12.41
N PRO A 90 4.14 12.11 -13.47
CA PRO A 90 3.15 12.15 -14.54
C PRO A 90 2.87 10.76 -15.11
N PHE A 91 1.60 10.37 -15.25
CA PHE A 91 1.22 9.08 -15.82
C PHE A 91 1.17 9.11 -17.35
N SER A 92 2.28 9.53 -17.95
CA SER A 92 2.47 9.63 -19.39
C SER A 92 3.97 9.58 -19.67
N PRO A 93 4.57 8.39 -19.82
CA PRO A 93 6.00 8.27 -20.08
C PRO A 93 6.35 8.96 -21.40
N SER A 94 7.46 9.69 -21.41
CA SER A 94 7.96 10.40 -22.61
C SER A 94 8.55 9.43 -23.65
N SER A 95 8.87 8.20 -23.26
CA SER A 95 9.36 7.15 -24.14
C SER A 95 8.65 5.81 -23.90
N GLN A 96 8.31 5.09 -24.96
CA GLN A 96 7.66 3.76 -24.89
C GLN A 96 8.65 2.64 -24.57
N THR A 97 9.96 2.91 -24.58
CA THR A 97 11.00 1.89 -24.45
C THR A 97 11.67 1.97 -23.08
N PRO A 98 11.68 0.86 -22.29
CA PRO A 98 12.39 0.83 -21.03
C PRO A 98 13.89 0.98 -21.27
N ASN A 99 14.46 2.10 -20.83
CA ASN A 99 15.91 2.26 -20.79
C ASN A 99 16.45 1.45 -19.62
N ARG A 100 17.37 0.50 -19.90
CA ARG A 100 18.07 -0.24 -18.84
C ARG A 100 19.00 0.69 -18.09
N ARG A 101 18.49 1.31 -17.03
CA ARG A 101 19.26 2.15 -16.11
C ARG A 101 19.40 1.41 -14.80
N SER A 102 20.64 1.21 -14.38
CA SER A 102 20.91 0.77 -13.02
C SER A 102 20.73 1.96 -12.09
N LEU A 103 20.28 1.69 -10.87
CA LEU A 103 20.28 2.63 -9.77
C LEU A 103 21.71 3.01 -9.31
N SER A 104 22.75 2.41 -9.93
CA SER A 104 24.14 2.34 -9.49
C SER A 104 24.60 3.56 -8.68
N ALA A 105 25.04 3.21 -7.48
CA ALA A 105 25.40 4.08 -6.38
C ALA A 105 26.55 5.05 -6.73
N LYS A 106 26.19 6.23 -7.22
CA LYS A 106 26.71 7.48 -6.66
C LYS A 106 25.53 8.40 -6.48
N LEU A 107 25.34 8.82 -5.23
CA LEU A 107 24.51 9.94 -4.82
C LEU A 107 24.97 11.23 -5.52
N SER A 108 24.79 11.35 -6.83
CA SER A 108 24.79 12.68 -7.43
C SER A 108 23.49 13.32 -6.95
N ASN A 109 23.61 14.37 -6.15
CA ASN A 109 22.53 15.24 -5.68
C ASN A 109 21.78 15.96 -6.84
N HIS A 110 21.88 15.45 -8.08
CA HIS A 110 21.42 16.11 -9.30
C HIS A 110 20.94 15.09 -10.34
N ARG A 111 20.13 14.10 -9.96
CA ARG A 111 19.25 13.47 -10.96
C ARG A 111 18.24 14.51 -11.40
N SER A 112 18.07 14.65 -12.71
CA SER A 112 17.00 15.48 -13.24
C SER A 112 15.65 14.88 -12.89
N VAL A 113 14.62 15.73 -12.77
CA VAL A 113 13.23 15.29 -12.57
C VAL A 113 12.82 14.25 -13.63
N SER A 114 13.31 14.39 -14.85
CA SER A 114 13.06 13.43 -15.94
C SER A 114 13.67 12.06 -15.66
N GLU A 115 14.88 11.98 -15.11
CA GLU A 115 15.53 10.70 -14.79
C GLU A 115 14.84 9.99 -13.64
N GLU A 116 14.38 10.74 -12.64
CA GLU A 116 13.58 10.20 -11.54
C GLU A 116 12.22 9.69 -12.01
N ASN A 117 11.57 10.39 -12.95
CA ASN A 117 10.31 9.94 -13.54
C ASN A 117 10.49 8.60 -14.28
N GLU A 118 11.58 8.46 -15.03
CA GLU A 118 11.93 7.22 -15.73
C GLU A 118 12.09 6.05 -14.75
N LEU A 119 12.64 6.26 -13.55
CA LEU A 119 12.78 5.21 -12.53
C LEU A 119 11.43 4.77 -11.93
N ILE A 120 10.39 5.58 -12.03
CA ILE A 120 9.03 5.17 -11.66
C ILE A 120 8.35 4.43 -12.81
N TRP A 121 8.46 4.94 -14.03
CA TRP A 121 7.85 4.29 -15.20
C TRP A 121 8.51 2.96 -15.55
N TRP A 122 9.83 2.90 -15.44
CA TRP A 122 10.71 1.79 -15.84
C TRP A 122 11.82 1.62 -14.80
N PRO A 123 11.52 1.04 -13.62
CA PRO A 123 12.50 0.83 -12.56
C PRO A 123 13.68 -0.06 -12.99
N PRO A 124 14.73 -0.15 -12.16
CA PRO A 124 15.90 -0.97 -12.45
C PRO A 124 15.54 -2.44 -12.74
N ALA A 125 16.42 -3.11 -13.49
CA ALA A 125 16.16 -4.46 -13.99
C ALA A 125 15.74 -5.46 -12.88
N PRO A 126 16.34 -5.49 -11.68
CA PRO A 126 15.88 -6.39 -10.61
C PRO A 126 14.45 -6.16 -10.15
N VAL A 127 13.99 -4.90 -10.14
CA VAL A 127 12.61 -4.55 -9.78
C VAL A 127 11.65 -4.95 -10.91
N MET A 128 12.07 -4.76 -12.16
CA MET A 128 11.32 -5.24 -13.33
C MET A 128 11.19 -6.76 -13.32
N GLU A 129 12.26 -7.48 -12.97
CA GLU A 129 12.25 -8.95 -12.85
C GLU A 129 11.32 -9.40 -11.72
N LEU A 130 11.30 -8.71 -10.58
CA LEU A 130 10.35 -8.97 -9.50
C LEU A 130 8.89 -8.76 -9.94
N ALA A 131 8.63 -7.68 -10.68
CA ALA A 131 7.30 -7.39 -11.23
C ALA A 131 6.85 -8.43 -12.27
N ARG A 132 7.78 -8.94 -13.08
CA ARG A 132 7.52 -10.03 -14.02
C ARG A 132 7.21 -11.34 -13.28
N LEU A 133 8.02 -11.69 -12.27
CA LEU A 133 7.84 -12.87 -11.44
C LEU A 133 6.44 -12.91 -10.81
N ALA A 134 5.96 -11.75 -10.33
CA ALA A 134 4.62 -11.61 -9.76
C ALA A 134 3.49 -12.00 -10.72
N VAL A 135 3.61 -11.63 -12.00
CA VAL A 135 2.63 -11.97 -13.05
C VAL A 135 2.79 -13.43 -13.47
N ASP A 136 4.02 -13.88 -13.68
CA ASP A 136 4.33 -15.24 -14.14
C ASP A 136 3.94 -16.31 -13.11
N SER A 137 3.95 -15.97 -11.81
CA SER A 137 3.47 -16.82 -10.72
C SER A 137 1.94 -16.83 -10.56
N GLY A 138 1.21 -16.08 -11.39
CA GLY A 138 -0.23 -15.91 -11.25
C GLY A 138 -0.64 -15.13 -10.00
N GLY A 139 0.26 -14.29 -9.47
CA GLY A 139 0.00 -13.52 -8.26
C GLY A 139 0.22 -14.29 -6.95
N ASP A 140 0.97 -15.40 -6.95
CA ASP A 140 1.34 -16.11 -5.72
C ASP A 140 2.44 -15.34 -4.93
N PRO A 141 2.15 -14.87 -3.70
CA PRO A 141 3.13 -14.14 -2.89
C PRO A 141 4.34 -14.96 -2.49
N SER A 142 4.21 -16.29 -2.41
CA SER A 142 5.30 -17.18 -2.03
C SER A 142 6.47 -17.01 -3.00
N SER A 143 6.18 -16.83 -4.29
CA SER A 143 7.18 -16.59 -5.34
C SER A 143 8.04 -15.34 -5.06
N ILE A 144 7.47 -14.29 -4.48
CA ILE A 144 8.22 -13.09 -4.07
C ILE A 144 8.94 -13.33 -2.76
N HIS A 145 8.35 -14.05 -1.80
CA HIS A 145 9.01 -14.39 -0.53
C HIS A 145 10.35 -15.10 -0.73
N TRP A 146 10.46 -15.96 -1.75
CA TRP A 146 11.71 -16.65 -2.08
C TRP A 146 12.84 -15.73 -2.53
N THR A 147 12.56 -14.47 -2.85
CA THR A 147 13.57 -13.46 -3.23
C THR A 147 14.16 -12.70 -2.03
N LEU A 148 13.63 -12.94 -0.82
CA LEU A 148 14.13 -12.38 0.42
C LEU A 148 15.33 -13.17 0.94
N ASP A 149 16.28 -12.44 1.53
CA ASP A 149 17.39 -13.04 2.26
C ASP A 149 16.83 -13.72 3.52
N PRO A 150 17.10 -15.01 3.76
CA PRO A 150 16.62 -15.71 4.95
C PRO A 150 17.21 -15.15 6.25
N THR A 151 18.30 -14.37 6.20
CA THR A 151 18.91 -13.74 7.36
C THR A 151 17.94 -12.79 8.06
N VAL A 152 17.72 -13.07 9.34
CA VAL A 152 16.85 -12.27 10.21
C VAL A 152 17.62 -11.07 10.75
N ILE A 153 17.05 -9.88 10.59
CA ILE A 153 17.61 -8.62 11.08
C ILE A 153 16.71 -8.12 12.22
N PRO A 154 17.20 -8.03 13.47
CA PRO A 154 16.39 -7.52 14.57
C PRO A 154 16.05 -6.04 14.35
N VAL A 155 14.81 -5.65 14.63
CA VAL A 155 14.40 -4.25 14.59
C VAL A 155 14.91 -3.58 15.87
N PRO A 156 15.76 -2.54 15.78
CA PRO A 156 16.27 -1.84 16.95
C PRO A 156 15.16 -1.01 17.61
N ASP A 157 15.48 -0.32 18.71
CA ASP A 157 14.56 0.68 19.24
C ASP A 157 14.55 1.91 18.31
N ILE A 158 13.37 2.24 17.78
CA ILE A 158 13.19 3.33 16.82
C ILE A 158 12.63 4.52 17.56
N GLU A 159 13.41 5.60 17.65
CA GLU A 159 12.94 6.89 18.22
C GLU A 159 12.29 6.74 19.62
N GLY A 160 12.86 5.87 20.45
CA GLY A 160 12.39 5.58 21.82
C GLY A 160 11.09 4.77 21.89
N SER A 161 10.67 4.14 20.79
CA SER A 161 9.45 3.31 20.70
C SER A 161 9.28 2.29 21.83
N LYS A 162 10.37 1.71 22.33
CA LYS A 162 10.32 0.68 23.37
C LYS A 162 9.91 1.23 24.74
N GLU A 163 10.18 2.50 25.04
CA GLU A 163 9.73 3.14 26.28
C GLU A 163 8.20 3.14 26.38
N ASP A 164 7.53 3.33 25.25
CA ASP A 164 6.08 3.34 25.15
C ASP A 164 5.46 1.95 24.95
N ARG A 165 6.27 0.91 24.74
CA ARG A 165 5.86 -0.45 24.30
C ARG A 165 5.24 -0.46 22.89
N CYS A 166 5.72 0.42 22.01
CA CYS A 166 5.30 0.44 20.62
C CYS A 166 6.04 -0.62 19.80
N GLU A 167 5.30 -1.39 19.00
CA GLU A 167 5.81 -2.32 17.99
C GLU A 167 5.43 -1.78 16.60
N LEU A 168 6.40 -1.20 15.90
CA LEU A 168 6.16 -0.56 14.58
C LEU A 168 6.04 -1.55 13.43
N THR A 169 6.55 -2.77 13.62
CA THR A 169 6.63 -3.82 12.61
C THR A 169 5.81 -5.03 13.05
N ARG A 170 5.29 -5.79 12.09
CA ARG A 170 4.52 -7.03 12.34
C ARG A 170 5.27 -8.06 13.19
N THR A 171 6.58 -8.11 13.05
CA THR A 171 7.49 -8.97 13.81
C THR A 171 8.62 -8.14 14.43
N PRO A 172 9.24 -8.56 15.54
CA PRO A 172 10.36 -7.83 16.17
C PRO A 172 11.66 -7.88 15.35
N TYR A 173 11.59 -8.40 14.13
CA TYR A 173 12.66 -8.53 13.17
C TYR A 173 12.11 -8.34 11.76
N GLY A 174 12.98 -8.03 10.81
CA GLY A 174 12.67 -8.02 9.39
C GLY A 174 13.72 -8.75 8.58
N ARG A 175 13.53 -8.73 7.27
CA ARG A 175 14.46 -9.21 6.25
C ARG A 175 14.71 -8.12 5.21
N VAL A 176 15.58 -8.40 4.27
CA VAL A 176 15.83 -7.60 3.07
C VAL A 176 15.74 -8.50 1.83
N PHE A 177 15.64 -7.91 0.64
CA PHE A 177 15.83 -8.69 -0.58
C PHE A 177 17.29 -9.13 -0.73
N ILE A 178 17.52 -10.30 -1.32
CA ILE A 178 18.85 -10.80 -1.68
C ILE A 178 19.54 -9.80 -2.64
N ASN A 179 18.75 -9.16 -3.51
CA ASN A 179 19.24 -8.14 -4.43
C ASN A 179 19.18 -6.74 -3.78
N GLU A 180 20.36 -6.17 -3.49
CA GLU A 180 20.52 -4.86 -2.86
C GLU A 180 19.92 -3.69 -3.67
N GLU A 181 19.82 -3.81 -5.00
CA GLU A 181 19.24 -2.77 -5.86
C GLU A 181 17.72 -2.66 -5.64
N ILE A 182 17.04 -3.75 -5.28
CA ILE A 182 15.61 -3.73 -4.90
C ILE A 182 15.45 -2.98 -3.58
N ASN A 183 16.29 -3.27 -2.58
CA ASN A 183 16.27 -2.56 -1.30
C ASN A 183 16.51 -1.06 -1.50
N SER A 184 17.51 -0.69 -2.30
CA SER A 184 17.82 0.69 -2.63
C SER A 184 16.68 1.40 -3.38
N TYR A 185 15.94 0.66 -4.22
CA TYR A 185 14.77 1.20 -4.91
C TYR A 185 13.61 1.48 -3.96
N LEU A 186 13.39 0.63 -2.95
CA LEU A 186 12.38 0.89 -1.92
C LEU A 186 12.71 2.17 -1.13
N GLU A 187 13.97 2.34 -0.71
CA GLU A 187 14.42 3.59 -0.06
C GLU A 187 14.18 4.81 -0.97
N PHE A 188 14.46 4.67 -2.27
CA PHE A 188 14.19 5.71 -3.26
C PHE A 188 12.70 6.06 -3.35
N LEU A 189 11.78 5.09 -3.25
CA LEU A 189 10.33 5.38 -3.24
C LEU A 189 9.94 6.20 -2.02
N PHE A 190 10.39 5.83 -0.81
CA PHE A 190 10.14 6.61 0.40
C PHE A 190 10.69 8.03 0.27
N GLY A 191 11.95 8.18 -0.14
CA GLY A 191 12.57 9.48 -0.36
C GLY A 191 11.84 10.34 -1.40
N MET A 192 11.39 9.72 -2.50
CA MET A 192 10.64 10.43 -3.55
C MET A 192 9.28 10.93 -3.06
N ILE A 193 8.56 10.11 -2.28
CA ILE A 193 7.24 10.49 -1.74
C ILE A 193 7.39 11.71 -0.81
N VAL A 194 8.39 11.71 0.07
CA VAL A 194 8.70 12.86 0.94
C VAL A 194 9.07 14.09 0.12
N ALA A 195 9.94 13.95 -0.88
CA ALA A 195 10.41 15.06 -1.69
C ALA A 195 9.32 15.69 -2.58
N ARG A 196 8.39 14.87 -3.11
CA ARG A 196 7.39 15.31 -4.09
C ARG A 196 5.99 15.48 -3.51
N GLY A 197 5.69 14.87 -2.37
CA GLY A 197 4.42 14.99 -1.67
C GLY A 197 3.91 16.43 -1.54
N PRO A 198 4.77 17.41 -1.16
CA PRO A 198 4.33 18.80 -1.02
C PRO A 198 3.72 19.40 -2.30
N SER A 199 4.13 18.94 -3.49
CA SER A 199 3.59 19.41 -4.78
C SER A 199 2.11 19.07 -4.99
N VAL A 200 1.60 18.08 -4.26
CA VAL A 200 0.18 17.66 -4.28
C VAL A 200 -0.55 17.96 -2.97
N GLY A 201 0.10 18.69 -2.05
CA GLY A 201 -0.42 19.03 -0.72
C GLY A 201 -0.20 17.96 0.35
N LEU A 202 0.59 16.91 0.06
CA LEU A 202 0.95 15.86 1.02
C LEU A 202 2.28 16.20 1.70
N ASN A 203 2.21 16.80 2.89
CA ASN A 203 3.41 16.99 3.72
C ASN A 203 3.58 15.81 4.67
N THR A 204 4.64 15.04 4.46
CA THR A 204 5.00 13.88 5.28
C THR A 204 6.44 13.96 5.73
N SER A 205 6.72 13.27 6.82
CA SER A 205 8.04 13.11 7.42
C SER A 205 8.29 11.64 7.68
N LEU A 206 9.55 11.21 7.63
CA LEU A 206 9.93 9.84 7.98
C LEU A 206 10.21 9.76 9.47
N SER A 207 9.24 9.25 10.23
CA SER A 207 9.34 9.07 11.68
C SER A 207 8.56 7.83 12.11
N ARG A 208 8.66 7.43 13.39
CA ARG A 208 7.81 6.34 13.90
C ARG A 208 6.31 6.65 13.89
N PHE A 209 5.92 7.91 13.71
CA PHE A 209 4.52 8.35 13.71
C PHE A 209 3.96 8.60 12.30
N ASP A 210 4.83 8.92 11.35
CA ASP A 210 4.47 9.38 10.01
C ASP A 210 5.31 8.65 8.96
N PHE A 211 4.61 8.17 7.92
CA PHE A 211 5.14 7.62 6.68
C PHE A 211 6.40 6.74 6.84
N PHE A 212 6.26 5.62 7.56
CA PHE A 212 7.36 4.68 7.76
C PHE A 212 7.11 3.31 7.13
N HIS A 213 5.93 3.03 6.57
CA HIS A 213 5.64 1.70 6.03
C HIS A 213 4.70 1.72 4.81
N GLY A 214 4.63 0.57 4.16
CA GLY A 214 3.61 0.24 3.18
C GLY A 214 3.43 -1.27 3.04
N HIS A 215 2.33 -1.66 2.43
CA HIS A 215 1.94 -3.05 2.24
C HIS A 215 2.16 -3.46 0.79
N VAL A 216 3.02 -4.45 0.58
CA VAL A 216 3.29 -5.00 -0.74
C VAL A 216 2.20 -6.00 -1.08
N PHE A 217 1.53 -5.82 -2.21
CA PHE A 217 0.43 -6.67 -2.65
C PHE A 217 0.60 -7.13 -4.10
N LEU A 218 -0.09 -8.21 -4.43
CA LEU A 218 -0.24 -8.75 -5.78
C LEU A 218 -1.69 -8.62 -6.23
N ALA A 219 -1.92 -7.78 -7.24
CA ALA A 219 -3.28 -7.48 -7.71
C ALA A 219 -4.01 -8.73 -8.17
N ARG A 220 -5.22 -8.98 -7.64
CA ARG A 220 -5.96 -10.25 -7.76
C ARG A 220 -6.14 -10.75 -9.20
N GLU A 221 -6.40 -9.85 -10.13
CA GLU A 221 -6.74 -10.22 -11.51
C GLU A 221 -5.53 -10.23 -12.46
N SER A 222 -4.50 -9.42 -12.16
CA SER A 222 -3.39 -9.21 -13.09
C SER A 222 -2.04 -9.70 -12.56
N GLY A 223 -1.95 -10.09 -11.29
CA GLY A 223 -0.69 -10.38 -10.60
C GLY A 223 0.25 -9.17 -10.51
N ARG A 224 -0.26 -7.96 -10.73
CA ARG A 224 0.57 -6.75 -10.78
C ARG A 224 1.09 -6.46 -9.39
N LEU A 225 2.41 -6.34 -9.27
CA LEU A 225 3.07 -5.93 -8.05
C LEU A 225 2.75 -4.47 -7.73
N GLY A 226 2.29 -4.21 -6.51
CA GLY A 226 2.02 -2.88 -6.00
C GLY A 226 2.43 -2.73 -4.54
N ILE A 227 2.52 -1.47 -4.11
CA ILE A 227 2.72 -1.10 -2.71
C ILE A 227 1.70 -0.03 -2.37
N LEU A 228 0.91 -0.27 -1.32
CA LEU A 228 0.05 0.73 -0.71
C LEU A 228 0.77 1.29 0.52
N PHE A 229 1.22 2.53 0.45
CA PHE A 229 1.83 3.20 1.58
C PHE A 229 0.81 3.99 2.39
N HIS A 230 1.06 4.09 3.69
CA HIS A 230 0.29 4.92 4.60
C HIS A 230 1.17 6.00 5.21
N ALA A 231 0.80 7.25 4.94
CA ALA A 231 1.31 8.40 5.68
C ALA A 231 0.42 8.70 6.89
N LYS A 232 0.90 9.55 7.78
CA LYS A 232 0.18 10.05 8.96
C LYS A 232 -0.46 8.92 9.76
N GLU A 233 0.33 7.88 10.02
CA GLU A 233 -0.14 6.61 10.56
C GLU A 233 -0.72 6.76 11.96
N TYR A 234 -0.06 7.55 12.79
CA TYR A 234 -0.47 7.78 14.16
C TYR A 234 -0.76 9.26 14.40
N PRO A 235 -1.94 9.79 14.03
CA PRO A 235 -2.34 11.14 14.40
C PRO A 235 -2.32 11.33 15.92
N ALA A 236 -1.90 12.51 16.37
CA ALA A 236 -1.86 12.87 17.77
C ALA A 236 -3.26 12.79 18.39
N TYR A 237 -3.35 12.26 19.61
CA TYR A 237 -4.60 12.24 20.35
C TYR A 237 -5.03 13.67 20.67
N ASP A 238 -6.22 14.05 20.24
CA ASP A 238 -6.83 15.34 20.55
C ASP A 238 -8.30 15.12 20.93
N LYS A 239 -8.71 15.59 22.10
CA LYS A 239 -10.05 15.32 22.62
C LYS A 239 -11.18 15.91 21.77
N GLU A 240 -10.90 16.96 21.00
CA GLU A 240 -11.89 17.68 20.19
C GLU A 240 -11.82 17.27 18.72
N ILE A 241 -10.61 17.04 18.20
CA ILE A 241 -10.35 16.82 16.78
C ILE A 241 -10.22 15.32 16.44
N PHE A 242 -9.48 14.57 17.25
CA PHE A 242 -9.22 13.13 17.04
C PHE A 242 -9.20 12.35 18.37
N PRO A 243 -10.37 12.11 19.00
CA PRO A 243 -10.47 11.55 20.34
C PRO A 243 -10.30 10.03 20.37
N TYR A 244 -9.48 9.48 19.47
CA TYR A 244 -9.27 8.04 19.31
C TYR A 244 -7.90 7.65 19.83
N ASN A 245 -7.89 6.65 20.72
CA ASN A 245 -6.67 6.04 21.23
C ASN A 245 -6.25 4.90 20.29
N MET A 246 -5.11 5.06 19.62
CA MET A 246 -4.55 4.10 18.68
C MET A 246 -3.49 3.19 19.31
N GLY A 247 -3.38 3.20 20.64
CA GLY A 247 -2.46 2.35 21.40
C GLY A 247 -1.09 2.97 21.60
N TYR A 248 -0.11 2.12 21.91
CA TYR A 248 1.23 2.53 22.38
C TYR A 248 2.02 3.33 21.35
N CYS A 249 1.85 3.04 20.07
CA CYS A 249 2.56 3.74 19.00
C CYS A 249 2.08 5.17 18.75
N GLN A 250 0.92 5.56 19.30
CA GLN A 250 0.43 6.94 19.24
C GLN A 250 1.07 7.86 20.28
N ILE A 251 1.64 7.29 21.35
CA ILE A 251 2.14 8.06 22.50
C ILE A 251 3.28 8.97 22.03
N GLY A 252 3.15 10.27 22.32
CA GLY A 252 4.13 11.28 21.92
C GLY A 252 4.01 11.75 20.46
N SER A 253 3.03 11.27 19.69
CA SER A 253 2.84 11.72 18.32
C SER A 253 2.52 13.22 18.24
N ASN A 254 3.10 13.89 17.23
CA ASN A 254 2.85 15.28 16.86
C ASN A 254 2.12 15.41 15.51
N VAL A 255 1.68 14.29 14.92
CA VAL A 255 1.04 14.28 13.61
C VAL A 255 -0.35 14.92 13.72
N SER A 256 -0.58 16.00 12.98
CA SER A 256 -1.87 16.67 12.98
C SER A 256 -2.96 15.82 12.31
N TYR A 257 -4.14 15.79 12.92
CA TYR A 257 -5.34 15.28 12.27
C TYR A 257 -6.10 16.45 11.63
N ASP A 258 -5.96 16.59 10.30
CA ASP A 258 -6.59 17.66 9.52
C ASP A 258 -6.94 17.16 8.10
N ASP A 259 -7.25 18.07 7.17
CA ASP A 259 -7.60 17.71 5.79
C ASP A 259 -6.48 17.00 5.01
N SER A 260 -5.22 17.11 5.46
CA SER A 260 -4.11 16.36 4.86
C SER A 260 -4.25 14.84 5.06
N MET A 261 -5.07 14.38 6.00
CA MET A 261 -5.41 12.95 6.14
C MET A 261 -6.13 12.40 4.89
N ASN A 262 -6.72 13.26 4.05
CA ASN A 262 -7.29 12.82 2.76
C ASN A 262 -6.23 12.25 1.82
N LEU A 263 -4.97 12.67 1.97
CA LEU A 263 -3.89 12.38 1.02
C LEU A 263 -2.96 11.26 1.51
N ARG A 264 -3.35 10.54 2.55
CA ARG A 264 -2.45 9.62 3.25
C ARG A 264 -2.21 8.29 2.54
N ASN A 265 -3.08 7.91 1.60
CA ASN A 265 -2.94 6.67 0.85
C ASN A 265 -2.11 6.95 -0.40
N ILE A 266 -0.92 6.36 -0.50
CA ILE A 266 -0.05 6.49 -1.67
C ILE A 266 0.08 5.14 -2.32
N LEU A 267 -0.23 5.07 -3.62
CA LEU A 267 -0.16 3.86 -4.40
C LEU A 267 1.04 3.91 -5.33
N TRP A 268 1.92 2.92 -5.19
CA TRP A 268 2.90 2.59 -6.22
C TRP A 268 2.49 1.30 -6.93
N LEU A 269 2.58 1.29 -8.25
CA LEU A 269 2.39 0.09 -9.06
C LEU A 269 3.64 -0.12 -9.90
N ALA A 270 4.21 -1.33 -9.87
CA ALA A 270 5.26 -1.72 -10.78
C ALA A 270 4.73 -1.74 -12.23
N PRO A 271 5.59 -1.71 -13.26
CA PRO A 271 5.14 -1.91 -14.63
C PRO A 271 4.40 -3.25 -14.79
N LEU A 272 3.35 -3.25 -15.60
CA LEU A 272 2.55 -4.45 -15.83
C LEU A 272 3.17 -5.27 -16.96
N ALA A 273 3.58 -6.49 -16.65
CA ALA A 273 4.00 -7.47 -17.63
C ALA A 273 2.81 -8.11 -18.36
N SER A 274 3.02 -8.49 -19.63
CA SER A 274 2.12 -9.41 -20.32
C SER A 274 2.29 -10.84 -19.79
N ASN A 275 1.18 -11.56 -19.62
CA ASN A 275 1.17 -12.96 -19.22
C ASN A 275 1.44 -13.94 -20.38
N SER A 276 1.45 -13.45 -21.62
CA SER A 276 1.63 -14.27 -22.83
C SER A 276 2.85 -13.87 -23.66
N THR A 277 3.35 -12.65 -23.48
CA THR A 277 4.49 -12.09 -24.23
C THR A 277 5.53 -11.48 -23.29
N LYS A 278 6.74 -11.23 -23.79
CA LYS A 278 7.80 -10.53 -23.03
C LYS A 278 7.58 -9.01 -22.94
N GLU A 279 6.43 -8.52 -23.41
CA GLU A 279 6.13 -7.09 -23.47
C GLU A 279 5.67 -6.56 -22.12
N TRP A 280 5.73 -5.23 -21.98
CA TRP A 280 5.18 -4.48 -20.87
C TRP A 280 3.93 -3.77 -21.34
N LEU A 281 2.80 -4.05 -20.69
CA LEU A 281 1.47 -3.57 -21.07
C LEU A 281 1.18 -2.16 -20.51
N ALA A 282 1.79 -1.82 -19.36
CA ALA A 282 1.64 -0.51 -18.73
C ALA A 282 2.93 -0.11 -17.99
N PRO A 283 3.28 1.19 -17.94
CA PRO A 283 4.40 1.68 -17.15
C PRO A 283 4.07 1.64 -15.65
N GLY A 284 5.09 1.81 -14.82
CA GLY A 284 4.93 1.99 -13.38
C GLY A 284 4.27 3.33 -13.04
N VAL A 285 3.67 3.40 -11.85
CA VAL A 285 2.87 4.54 -11.38
C VAL A 285 3.22 4.87 -9.95
N LEU A 286 3.26 6.16 -9.63
CA LEU A 286 3.31 6.65 -8.25
C LEU A 286 2.29 7.79 -8.08
N VAL A 287 1.24 7.53 -7.28
CA VAL A 287 0.07 8.39 -7.18
C VAL A 287 -0.47 8.43 -5.77
N VAL A 288 -0.90 9.60 -5.32
CA VAL A 288 -1.66 9.78 -4.08
C VAL A 288 -3.15 9.64 -4.39
N LEU A 289 -3.85 8.85 -3.57
CA LEU A 289 -5.30 8.62 -3.68
C LEU A 289 -6.01 9.58 -2.72
N ASP A 290 -6.58 10.66 -3.27
CA ASP A 290 -7.31 11.67 -2.52
C ASP A 290 -8.67 11.14 -2.03
N ALA A 291 -8.69 10.81 -0.74
CA ALA A 291 -9.85 10.35 0.00
C ALA A 291 -10.64 11.51 0.64
N HIS A 292 -10.76 12.66 -0.03
CA HIS A 292 -11.62 13.73 0.45
C HIS A 292 -13.09 13.25 0.58
N PRO A 293 -13.86 13.70 1.59
CA PRO A 293 -15.18 13.13 1.91
C PRO A 293 -16.23 13.16 0.78
N THR A 294 -16.08 14.07 -0.17
CA THR A 294 -17.00 14.17 -1.32
C THR A 294 -16.57 13.29 -2.51
N GLY A 295 -15.36 12.74 -2.48
CA GLY A 295 -14.72 11.97 -3.54
C GLY A 295 -15.11 10.49 -3.53
N VAL A 296 -14.89 9.83 -4.65
CA VAL A 296 -15.30 8.43 -4.84
C VAL A 296 -14.39 7.46 -4.07
N VAL A 297 -13.12 7.79 -3.90
CA VAL A 297 -12.19 6.99 -3.08
C VAL A 297 -12.71 6.87 -1.65
N TYR A 298 -13.14 7.98 -1.04
CA TYR A 298 -13.69 7.97 0.31
C TYR A 298 -15.03 7.24 0.41
N LYS A 299 -15.94 7.50 -0.54
CA LYS A 299 -17.32 7.00 -0.47
C LYS A 299 -17.45 5.52 -0.80
N ASP A 300 -16.70 5.06 -1.79
CA ASP A 300 -16.91 3.75 -2.39
C ASP A 300 -15.80 2.76 -2.03
N LEU A 301 -14.56 3.23 -1.86
CA LEU A 301 -13.41 2.34 -1.62
C LEU A 301 -13.02 2.24 -0.14
N ILE A 302 -13.32 3.25 0.69
CA ILE A 302 -13.03 3.21 2.12
C ILE A 302 -14.27 2.70 2.88
N PRO A 303 -14.16 1.62 3.68
CA PRO A 303 -15.26 1.16 4.51
C PRO A 303 -15.70 2.21 5.54
N GLU A 304 -17.02 2.31 5.77
CA GLU A 304 -17.63 3.33 6.63
C GLU A 304 -17.01 3.38 8.04
N TYR A 305 -16.67 2.22 8.60
CA TYR A 305 -16.10 2.13 9.96
C TYR A 305 -14.67 2.69 10.09
N VAL A 306 -13.96 2.92 8.97
CA VAL A 306 -12.63 3.57 8.94
C VAL A 306 -12.64 4.92 8.21
N HIS A 307 -13.81 5.51 7.97
CA HIS A 307 -13.93 6.86 7.41
C HIS A 307 -13.18 7.93 8.20
N ILE A 308 -13.03 7.76 9.51
CA ILE A 308 -12.21 8.64 10.34
C ILE A 308 -10.71 8.49 10.01
N ALA A 309 -10.23 7.27 9.81
CA ALA A 309 -8.82 7.04 9.49
C ALA A 309 -8.50 7.40 8.03
N ARG A 310 -9.51 7.39 7.13
CA ARG A 310 -9.34 7.58 5.69
C ARG A 310 -8.34 6.58 5.10
N THR A 311 -8.28 5.36 5.63
CA THR A 311 -7.39 4.27 5.18
C THR A 311 -8.07 3.41 4.13
N LEU A 312 -7.36 3.12 3.04
CA LEU A 312 -7.67 1.99 2.18
C LEU A 312 -6.99 0.73 2.72
N TYR A 313 -7.66 -0.41 2.66
CA TYR A 313 -7.06 -1.69 3.02
C TYR A 313 -6.34 -2.29 1.81
N GLU A 314 -5.15 -2.80 2.05
CA GLU A 314 -4.31 -3.50 1.09
C GLU A 314 -4.97 -4.77 0.53
N ASP A 315 -5.79 -5.46 1.34
CA ASP A 315 -6.54 -6.66 0.96
C ASP A 315 -7.57 -6.39 -0.15
N ASP A 316 -8.04 -5.14 -0.29
CA ASP A 316 -8.96 -4.73 -1.35
C ASP A 316 -8.26 -4.69 -2.73
N PHE A 317 -6.93 -4.53 -2.74
CA PHE A 317 -6.14 -4.52 -3.97
C PHE A 317 -5.75 -5.92 -4.44
N GLY A 318 -5.55 -6.86 -3.52
CA GLY A 318 -5.13 -8.21 -3.88
C GLY A 318 -4.57 -9.00 -2.70
N GLN A 319 -3.66 -9.92 -3.00
CA GLN A 319 -3.04 -10.74 -1.97
C GLN A 319 -1.80 -10.03 -1.41
N VAL A 320 -1.80 -9.76 -0.11
CA VAL A 320 -0.67 -9.14 0.58
C VAL A 320 0.50 -10.12 0.67
N ALA A 321 1.68 -9.66 0.29
CA ALA A 321 2.92 -10.41 0.39
C ALA A 321 3.61 -10.13 1.73
N PHE A 322 3.94 -8.87 2.02
CA PHE A 322 4.66 -8.47 3.23
C PHE A 322 4.56 -6.97 3.44
N ASP A 323 4.93 -6.55 4.64
CA ASP A 323 5.07 -5.14 4.98
C ASP A 323 6.50 -4.69 4.68
N VAL A 324 6.66 -3.52 4.08
CA VAL A 324 7.95 -2.84 3.95
C VAL A 324 7.98 -1.66 4.89
N ASN A 325 9.01 -1.60 5.73
CA ASN A 325 9.20 -0.56 6.74
C ASN A 325 10.51 0.17 6.50
N TYR A 326 10.51 1.50 6.54
CA TYR A 326 11.68 2.35 6.40
C TYR A 326 11.87 3.16 7.68
N LEU A 327 12.78 2.67 8.53
CA LEU A 327 12.87 3.09 9.92
C LEU A 327 14.19 3.80 10.20
N ASN A 328 14.13 4.89 10.97
CA ASN A 328 15.28 5.62 11.45
C ASN A 328 15.95 4.87 12.61
N ILE A 329 17.07 4.21 12.33
CA ILE A 329 17.82 3.42 13.32
C ILE A 329 18.80 4.28 14.16
N GLY A 330 18.77 5.61 14.00
CA GLY A 330 19.51 6.57 14.81
C GLY A 330 20.94 6.87 14.32
N GLY A 331 21.59 7.82 15.00
CA GLY A 331 22.91 8.38 14.67
C GLY A 331 22.97 9.89 14.91
N GLU A 332 24.16 10.51 14.78
CA GLU A 332 24.28 11.98 14.76
C GLU A 332 23.54 12.59 13.55
N THR A 333 23.48 11.82 12.46
CA THR A 333 22.61 12.06 11.31
C THR A 333 21.61 10.91 11.21
N PRO A 334 20.33 11.18 10.86
CA PRO A 334 19.34 10.13 10.69
C PRO A 334 19.84 9.07 9.71
N LYS A 335 19.88 7.82 10.16
CA LYS A 335 20.25 6.67 9.34
C LYS A 335 19.01 5.79 9.22
N TYR A 336 18.52 5.63 8.00
CA TYR A 336 17.35 4.83 7.73
C TYR A 336 17.72 3.46 7.18
N GLN A 337 16.89 2.46 7.46
CA GLN A 337 17.06 1.10 6.97
C GLN A 337 15.70 0.47 6.62
N ILE A 338 15.69 -0.36 5.57
CA ILE A 338 14.53 -1.16 5.18
C ILE A 338 14.41 -2.43 6.03
N PHE A 339 13.18 -2.74 6.44
CA PHE A 339 12.80 -4.00 7.08
C PHE A 339 11.54 -4.57 6.41
N ILE A 340 11.65 -5.80 5.91
CA ILE A 340 10.55 -6.55 5.29
C ILE A 340 10.02 -7.57 6.30
N CYS A 341 8.73 -7.49 6.62
CA CYS A 341 8.11 -8.23 7.73
C CYS A 341 6.93 -9.09 7.32
#